data_AF-A0A6J6Y8F4-F1
#
_entry.id   AF-A0A6J6Y8F4-F1
#
_cell.length_a   1.000
_cell.length_b   1.000
_cell.length_c   1.000
_cell.angle_alpha   90.00
_cell.angle_beta   90.00
_cell.angle_gamma   90.00
#
_symmetry.space_group_name_H-M   'P 1'
#
loop_
_entity.id
_entity.type
_entity.pdbx_description
1 polymer ?
#
loop_
_entity_poly.entity_id
_entity_poly.type
_entity_poly.pdbx_seq_one_letter_code
_entity_poly.pdbx_strand_id
1 'polypeptide(L)'
;MPTWLIISGALFGAAIHFANVIKDIDADRASGIHGAPQRVGARASATIAGLSLIIISLILNSVTNAPFLILIALVALILLITLPKRFTFWVVMAMALVDVGVLVTSGAHSLAMPA
;
A
#
# COMPACT_ATOMS: atom_id res chain seq x y z
N MET A 1 6.14 -16.61 13.69
CA MET A 1 6.39 -15.60 12.64
C MET A 1 6.45 -14.23 13.29
N PRO A 2 7.43 -13.38 12.97
CA PRO A 2 7.52 -12.03 13.50
C PRO A 2 6.21 -11.24 13.30
N THR A 3 5.74 -10.54 14.34
CA THR A 3 4.46 -9.81 14.32
C THR A 3 4.45 -8.70 13.26
N TRP A 4 5.59 -8.03 13.05
CA TRP A 4 5.74 -7.00 12.02
C TRP A 4 5.50 -7.54 10.60
N LEU A 5 5.88 -8.80 10.32
CA LEU A 5 5.62 -9.45 9.02
C LEU A 5 4.14 -9.69 8.80
N ILE A 6 3.46 -10.21 9.83
CA ILE A 6 2.02 -10.49 9.77
C ILE A 6 1.24 -9.19 9.54
N ILE A 7 1.53 -8.15 10.33
CA ILE A 7 0.85 -6.86 10.24
C ILE A 7 1.12 -6.20 8.88
N SER A 8 2.37 -6.16 8.43
CA SER A 8 2.73 -5.55 7.15
C SER A 8 2.10 -6.29 5.97
N GLY A 9 2.10 -7.63 5.98
CA GLY A 9 1.46 -8.44 4.96
C GLY A 9 -0.07 -8.26 4.90
N ALA A 10 -0.73 -8.20 6.06
CA ALA A 10 -2.17 -7.95 6.13
C ALA A 10 -2.54 -6.53 5.62
N LEU A 11 -1.78 -5.51 6.04
CA LEU A 11 -1.95 -4.14 5.55
C LEU A 11 -1.70 -4.06 4.04
N PHE A 12 -0.71 -4.78 3.52
CA PHE A 12 -0.40 -4.80 2.10
C PHE A 12 -1.55 -5.41 1.28
N GLY A 13 -2.10 -6.54 1.74
CA GLY A 13 -3.27 -7.15 1.12
C GLY A 13 -4.48 -6.20 1.10
N ALA A 14 -4.74 -5.51 2.22
CA ALA A 14 -5.77 -4.49 2.28
C ALA A 14 -5.51 -3.34 1.28
N ALA A 15 -4.28 -2.81 1.23
CA ALA A 15 -3.90 -1.74 0.32
C ALA A 15 -4.14 -2.13 -1.15
N ILE A 16 -3.79 -3.37 -1.55
CA ILE A 16 -4.04 -3.88 -2.90
C ILE A 16 -5.55 -3.96 -3.20
N HIS A 17 -6.36 -4.48 -2.26
CA HIS A 17 -7.80 -4.54 -2.46
C HIS A 17 -8.42 -3.17 -2.73
N PHE A 18 -8.00 -2.13 -1.99
CA PHE A 18 -8.45 -0.77 -2.23
C PHE A 18 -7.85 -0.17 -3.51
N ALA A 19 -6.59 -0.49 -3.85
CA ALA A 19 -5.93 -0.01 -5.07
C ALA A 19 -6.63 -0.50 -6.34
N ASN A 20 -7.06 -1.77 -6.38
CA ASN A 20 -7.80 -2.33 -7.51
C ASN A 20 -9.12 -1.59 -7.74
N VAL A 21 -9.80 -1.20 -6.65
CA VAL A 21 -11.05 -0.44 -6.74
C VAL A 21 -10.83 0.93 -7.37
N ILE A 22 -9.71 1.61 -7.11
CA ILE A 22 -9.40 2.92 -7.74
C ILE A 22 -9.39 2.79 -9.27
N LYS A 23 -8.87 1.67 -9.78
CA LYS A 23 -8.75 1.40 -11.22
C LYS A 23 -10.07 0.95 -11.83
N ASP A 24 -10.82 0.11 -11.12
CA ASP A 24 -11.90 -0.67 -11.71
C ASP A 24 -13.31 -0.18 -11.33
N ILE A 25 -13.45 0.88 -10.50
CA ILE A 25 -14.74 1.31 -9.94
C ILE A 25 -15.85 1.54 -10.98
N ASP A 26 -15.52 2.09 -12.15
CA ASP A 26 -16.52 2.39 -13.18
C ASP A 26 -16.99 1.11 -13.89
N ALA A 27 -16.07 0.18 -14.16
CA ALA A 27 -16.37 -1.13 -14.74
C ALA A 27 -17.13 -2.03 -13.75
N ASP A 28 -16.73 -2.01 -12.47
CA ASP A 28 -17.41 -2.72 -11.39
C ASP A 28 -18.85 -2.21 -11.24
N ARG A 29 -19.07 -0.90 -11.27
CA ARG A 29 -20.42 -0.34 -11.18
C ARG A 29 -21.27 -0.66 -12.40
N ALA A 30 -20.70 -0.60 -13.60
CA ALA A 30 -21.40 -0.95 -14.83
C ALA A 30 -21.82 -2.44 -14.87
N SER A 31 -21.06 -3.31 -14.19
CA SER A 31 -21.35 -4.74 -14.04
C SER A 31 -22.22 -5.07 -12.81
N GLY A 32 -22.63 -4.07 -12.03
CA GLY A 32 -23.48 -4.25 -10.83
C GLY A 32 -22.72 -4.71 -9.57
N ILE A 33 -21.39 -4.65 -9.57
CA ILE A 33 -20.55 -5.00 -8.43
C ILE A 33 -20.49 -3.82 -7.45
N HIS A 34 -21.02 -4.02 -6.24
CA HIS A 34 -21.09 -3.02 -5.18
C HIS A 34 -20.49 -3.51 -3.86
N GLY A 35 -19.24 -3.96 -3.91
CA GLY A 35 -18.47 -4.33 -2.72
C GLY A 35 -18.28 -3.15 -1.76
N ALA A 36 -17.91 -3.43 -0.51
CA ALA A 36 -17.68 -2.39 0.50
C ALA A 36 -16.67 -1.31 0.04
N PRO A 37 -15.53 -1.65 -0.61
CA PRO A 37 -14.62 -0.66 -1.17
C PRO A 37 -15.26 0.21 -2.27
N GLN A 38 -16.08 -0.37 -3.15
CA GLN A 38 -16.79 0.36 -4.22
C GLN A 38 -17.83 1.33 -3.65
N ARG A 39 -18.41 1.02 -2.48
CA ARG A 39 -19.37 1.86 -1.76
C ARG A 39 -18.70 3.08 -1.11
N VAL A 40 -17.52 2.93 -0.49
CA VAL A 40 -16.76 4.09 0.03
C VAL A 40 -16.18 4.97 -1.07
N GLY A 41 -16.04 4.44 -2.28
CA GLY A 41 -15.70 5.20 -3.49
C GLY A 41 -14.20 5.39 -3.71
N ALA A 42 -13.85 5.89 -4.90
CA ALA A 42 -12.46 5.94 -5.37
C ALA A 42 -11.54 6.81 -4.49
N ARG A 43 -12.04 7.94 -3.99
CA ARG A 43 -11.23 8.86 -3.18
C ARG A 43 -10.90 8.28 -1.81
N ALA A 44 -11.90 7.72 -1.11
CA ALA A 44 -11.67 7.06 0.17
C ALA A 44 -10.79 5.82 0.01
N SER A 45 -11.00 5.03 -1.05
CA SER A 45 -10.16 3.86 -1.36
C SER A 45 -8.70 4.27 -1.59
N ALA A 46 -8.44 5.35 -2.33
CA ALA A 46 -7.09 5.89 -2.50
C ALA A 46 -6.46 6.34 -1.18
N THR A 47 -7.21 7.03 -0.33
CA THR A 47 -6.73 7.44 1.00
C THR A 47 -6.40 6.24 1.88
N ILE A 48 -7.27 5.22 1.92
CA ILE A 48 -7.04 4.02 2.72
C ILE A 48 -5.81 3.27 2.21
N ALA A 49 -5.71 3.04 0.90
CA ALA A 49 -4.54 2.37 0.32
C ALA A 49 -3.24 3.15 0.62
N GLY A 50 -3.23 4.47 0.43
CA GLY A 50 -2.07 5.31 0.71
C GLY A 50 -1.67 5.29 2.19
N LEU A 51 -2.63 5.41 3.12
CA LEU A 51 -2.34 5.34 4.55
C LEU A 51 -1.82 3.96 4.98
N SER A 52 -2.39 2.88 4.45
CA SER A 52 -1.89 1.53 4.69
C SER A 52 -0.43 1.39 4.26
N LEU A 53 -0.06 1.89 3.08
CA LEU A 53 1.33 1.87 2.60
C LEU A 53 2.25 2.74 3.46
N ILE A 54 1.85 3.94 3.87
CA ILE A 54 2.64 4.78 4.78
C ILE A 54 2.92 4.06 6.10
N ILE A 55 1.92 3.39 6.68
CA ILE A 55 2.09 2.61 7.90
C ILE A 55 3.08 1.45 7.67
N ILE A 56 2.99 0.76 6.53
CA ILE A 56 3.95 -0.29 6.16
C ILE A 56 5.36 0.29 6.06
N SER A 57 5.57 1.41 5.36
CA SER A 57 6.89 2.05 5.25
C SER A 57 7.48 2.42 6.62
N LEU A 58 6.66 2.88 7.58
CA LEU A 58 7.09 3.16 8.95
C LEU A 58 7.51 1.90 9.70
N ILE A 59 6.72 0.83 9.60
CA ILE A 59 7.04 -0.48 10.20
C ILE A 59 8.35 -1.00 9.61
N LEU A 60 8.48 -1.01 8.28
CA LEU A 60 9.67 -1.51 7.59
C LEU A 60 10.91 -0.68 7.95
N ASN A 61 10.81 0.64 8.03
CA ASN A 61 11.92 1.49 8.47
C ASN A 61 12.37 1.14 9.90
N SER A 62 11.44 0.84 10.81
CA SER A 62 11.79 0.47 12.20
C SER A 62 12.57 -0.84 12.30
N VAL A 63 12.41 -1.75 11.33
CA VAL A 63 13.09 -3.05 11.30
C VAL A 63 14.39 -2.98 10.51
N THR A 64 14.42 -2.21 9.42
CA THR A 64 15.53 -2.20 8.45
C THR A 64 16.46 -1.00 8.57
N ASN A 65 16.09 0.02 9.36
CA ASN A 65 16.77 1.31 9.45
C ASN A 65 16.99 1.97 8.07
N ALA A 66 15.96 1.92 7.23
CA ALA A 66 15.94 2.41 5.86
C ALA A 66 15.18 3.76 5.74
N PRO A 67 15.79 4.91 6.09
CA PRO A 67 15.10 6.20 6.12
C PRO A 67 14.57 6.66 4.76
N PHE A 68 15.11 6.12 3.66
CA PHE A 68 14.62 6.40 2.32
C PHE A 68 13.15 5.97 2.13
N LEU A 69 12.65 4.98 2.89
CA LEU A 69 11.24 4.58 2.84
C LEU A 69 10.32 5.71 3.28
N ILE A 70 10.70 6.47 4.31
CA ILE A 70 9.95 7.63 4.77
C ILE A 70 9.96 8.71 3.69
N LEU A 71 11.10 8.95 3.04
CA LEU A 71 11.19 9.91 1.95
C LEU A 71 10.27 9.52 0.78
N ILE A 72 10.30 8.25 0.35
CA ILE A 72 9.42 7.75 -0.72
C ILE A 72 7.94 7.88 -0.31
N ALA A 73 7.59 7.55 0.93
CA ALA A 73 6.23 7.68 1.45
C ALA A 73 5.75 9.14 1.44
N LEU A 74 6.60 10.09 1.83
CA LEU A 74 6.30 11.52 1.79
C LEU A 74 6.14 12.03 0.35
N VAL A 75 7.04 11.62 -0.55
CA VAL A 75 6.93 11.95 -1.98
C VAL A 75 5.63 11.39 -2.55
N ALA A 76 5.31 10.12 -2.29
CA ALA A 76 4.06 9.51 -2.73
C ALA A 76 2.84 10.26 -2.19
N LEU A 77 2.83 10.66 -0.92
CA LEU A 77 1.77 11.47 -0.33
C LEU A 77 1.58 12.81 -1.06
N ILE A 78 2.68 13.52 -1.34
CA ILE A 78 2.65 14.77 -2.10
C ILE A 78 2.10 14.52 -3.51
N LEU A 79 2.53 13.45 -4.19
CA LEU A 79 2.05 13.11 -5.53
C LEU A 79 0.56 12.73 -5.53
N LEU A 80 0.06 12.03 -4.50
CA LEU A 80 -1.37 11.70 -4.36
C LEU A 80 -2.25 12.95 -4.19
N ILE A 81 -1.71 14.02 -3.62
CA ILE A 81 -2.41 15.30 -3.42
C ILE A 81 -2.32 16.18 -4.66
N THR A 82 -1.16 16.21 -5.33
CA THR A 82 -0.85 17.17 -6.39
C THR A 82 -1.13 16.67 -7.80
N LEU A 83 -1.02 15.36 -8.06
CA LEU A 83 -1.23 14.81 -9.39
C LEU A 83 -2.71 14.62 -9.74
N PRO A 84 -3.05 14.70 -11.04
CA PRO A 84 -4.37 14.32 -11.53
C PRO A 84 -4.77 12.89 -11.12
N LYS A 85 -6.05 12.67 -10.82
CA LYS A 85 -6.60 11.38 -10.36
C LYS A 85 -6.22 10.16 -11.21
N ARG A 86 -6.01 10.34 -12.53
CA ARG A 86 -5.56 9.28 -13.44
C ARG A 86 -4.21 8.65 -13.05
N PHE A 87 -3.40 9.36 -12.26
CA PHE A 87 -2.11 8.87 -11.78
C PHE A 87 -2.17 8.27 -10.38
N THR A 88 -3.28 8.44 -9.64
CA THR A 88 -3.41 7.97 -8.26
C THR A 88 -3.10 6.48 -8.12
N PHE A 89 -3.66 5.64 -8.99
CA PHE A 89 -3.39 4.20 -9.00
C PHE A 89 -1.89 3.90 -9.18
N TRP A 90 -1.24 4.57 -10.13
CA TRP A 90 0.17 4.35 -10.43
C TRP A 90 1.09 4.78 -9.29
N VAL A 91 0.77 5.88 -8.60
CA VAL A 91 1.52 6.32 -7.41
C VAL A 91 1.39 5.29 -6.28
N VAL A 92 0.17 4.83 -6.00
CA VAL A 92 -0.08 3.77 -4.99
C VAL A 92 0.67 2.49 -5.36
N MET A 93 0.61 2.07 -6.63
CA MET A 93 1.27 0.85 -7.10
C MET A 93 2.79 0.94 -7.01
N ALA A 94 3.40 2.06 -7.40
CA ALA A 94 4.84 2.26 -7.29
C ALA A 94 5.32 2.17 -5.84
N MET A 95 4.60 2.81 -4.91
CA MET A 95 4.90 2.73 -3.48
C MET A 95 4.73 1.29 -2.95
N ALA A 96 3.64 0.61 -3.32
CA ALA A 96 3.38 -0.78 -2.94
C ALA A 96 4.49 -1.73 -3.40
N LEU A 97 5.03 -1.54 -4.61
CA LEU A 97 6.13 -2.34 -5.14
C LEU A 97 7.43 -2.15 -4.33
N VAL A 98 7.71 -0.92 -3.89
CA VAL A 98 8.87 -0.65 -3.02
C VAL A 98 8.68 -1.32 -1.66
N ASP A 99 7.54 -1.11 -1.01
CA ASP A 99 7.24 -1.68 0.31
C ASP A 99 7.28 -3.22 0.27
N VAL A 100 6.67 -3.87 -0.73
CA VAL A 100 6.66 -5.34 -0.81
C VAL A 100 8.05 -5.90 -1.11
N GLY A 101 8.87 -5.20 -1.91
CA GLY A 101 10.25 -5.61 -2.17
C GLY A 101 11.07 -5.62 -0.88
N VAL A 102 10.94 -4.58 -0.05
CA VAL A 102 11.60 -4.52 1.25
C VAL A 102 11.01 -5.53 2.23
N LEU A 103 9.69 -5.70 2.25
CA LEU A 103 9.00 -6.68 3.10
C LEU A 103 9.50 -8.11 2.85
N VAL A 104 9.58 -8.52 1.58
CA VAL A 104 9.99 -9.88 1.19
C VAL A 104 11.47 -10.11 1.50
N THR A 105 12.34 -9.16 1.15
CA THR A 105 13.78 -9.29 1.38
C THR A 105 14.12 -9.30 2.87
N SER A 106 13.52 -8.41 3.65
CA SER A 106 13.71 -8.35 5.11
C SER A 106 13.08 -9.55 5.80
N GLY A 107 11.91 -9.99 5.34
CA GLY A 107 11.20 -11.14 5.89
C GLY A 107 11.96 -12.44 5.68
N ALA A 108 12.48 -12.66 4.48
CA ALA A 108 13.32 -13.80 4.18
C ALA A 108 14.57 -13.84 5.07
N HIS A 109 15.22 -12.69 5.28
CA HIS A 109 16.37 -12.59 6.17
C HIS A 109 16.03 -12.94 7.63
N SER A 110 14.92 -12.40 8.16
CA SER A 110 14.48 -12.66 9.54
C SER A 110 14.03 -14.10 9.79
N LEU A 111 13.55 -14.82 8.77
CA LEU A 111 13.16 -16.23 8.90
C LEU A 111 14.34 -17.19 8.74
N ALA A 112 15.37 -16.80 7.98
CA ALA A 112 16.57 -17.59 7.77
C ALA A 112 17.54 -17.58 8.97
N MET A 113 17.45 -16.56 9.83
CA MET A 113 18.19 -16.48 11.09
C MET A 113 17.21 -16.56 12.26
N PRO A 114 16.72 -17.77 12.63
CA PRO A 114 16.02 -17.92 13.89
C PRO A 114 16.99 -17.59 15.03
N ALA A 115 16.53 -16.73 15.95
CA ALA A 115 17.23 -16.39 17.19
C ALA A 115 17.52 -17.64 18.04
#